data_AF-A0A831ZJS2-F1
#
_entry.id   AF-A0A831ZJS2-F1
#
_cell.length_a   1.000
_cell.length_b   1.000
_cell.length_c   1.000
_cell.angle_alpha   90.00
_cell.angle_beta   90.00
_cell.angle_gamma   90.00
#
_symmetry.space_group_name_H-M   'P 1'
#
loop_
_entity.id
_entity.type
_entity.pdbx_description
1 polymer ?
#
loop_
_entity_poly.entity_id
_entity_poly.type
_entity_poly.pdbx_seq_one_letter_code
_entity_poly.pdbx_strand_id
1 'polypeptide(L)'
;MKSEYTGFRMIIKSCHLLVTLLLASLSMVAWSAEDGTDVPPTVPEQTQTPDPNDPGPTDPEVTNADPANPEPTDSQTTTDKPVDPEATPVDQSPVAEPSGREINSTYSGLWFDPARNGEGFALVISETTAGSTMVVSYYTYDDQKQTIFLIGSQALPSGTTSVTVPVIITSGASFGNSFKSADVVKTPAGTISFTFTSCNTGVVDYNLNTLGSGSLSVVRLLGVEDLDCS
;
A
#
# COMPACT_ATOMS: atom_id res chain seq x y z
N MET A 1 -22.92 -8.23 68.00
CA MET A 1 -22.19 -8.66 66.79
C MET A 1 -20.87 -7.90 66.72
N LYS A 2 -19.81 -8.46 67.32
CA LYS A 2 -18.43 -7.96 67.29
C LYS A 2 -17.57 -9.15 66.86
N SER A 3 -17.25 -9.31 65.57
CA SER A 3 -16.26 -10.34 65.18
C SER A 3 -15.75 -10.33 63.72
N GLU A 4 -15.79 -9.27 62.90
CA GLU A 4 -15.32 -9.43 61.49
C GLU A 4 -14.40 -8.34 60.92
N TYR A 5 -13.96 -7.34 61.69
CA TYR A 5 -13.10 -6.27 61.16
C TYR A 5 -11.57 -6.51 61.28
N THR A 6 -11.13 -7.67 61.75
CA THR A 6 -9.69 -7.93 61.98
C THR A 6 -8.99 -8.60 60.78
N GLY A 7 -9.72 -9.28 59.89
CA GLY A 7 -9.14 -10.00 58.75
C GLY A 7 -8.64 -9.11 57.60
N PHE A 8 -9.30 -7.98 57.36
CA PHE A 8 -9.02 -7.13 56.18
C PHE A 8 -7.72 -6.32 56.31
N ARG A 9 -7.27 -6.02 57.53
CA ARG A 9 -6.04 -5.26 57.77
C ARG A 9 -4.75 -6.08 57.64
N MET A 10 -4.85 -7.42 57.60
CA MET A 10 -3.68 -8.30 57.51
C MET A 10 -3.26 -8.58 56.06
N ILE A 11 -4.21 -8.58 55.12
CA ILE A 11 -3.97 -8.87 53.69
C ILE A 11 -3.25 -7.70 52.99
N ILE A 12 -3.53 -6.45 53.38
CA ILE A 12 -2.92 -5.25 52.78
C ILE A 12 -1.44 -5.09 53.17
N LYS A 13 -1.04 -5.51 54.38
CA LYS A 13 0.36 -5.44 54.82
C LYS A 13 1.26 -6.48 54.15
N SER A 14 0.74 -7.66 53.82
CA SER A 14 1.50 -8.69 53.09
C SER A 14 1.74 -8.35 51.62
N CYS A 15 0.87 -7.55 50.99
CA CYS A 15 1.04 -7.15 49.59
C CYS A 15 2.12 -6.06 49.41
N HIS A 16 2.27 -5.14 50.36
CA HIS A 16 3.35 -4.12 50.31
C HIS A 16 4.75 -4.70 50.57
N LEU A 17 4.87 -5.77 51.35
CA LEU A 17 6.16 -6.41 51.63
C LEU A 17 6.66 -7.26 50.44
N LEU A 18 5.75 -7.81 49.63
CA LEU A 18 6.07 -8.56 48.40
C LEU A 18 6.43 -7.65 47.22
N VAL A 19 5.81 -6.48 47.10
CA VAL A 19 6.14 -5.50 46.04
C VAL A 19 7.49 -4.81 46.31
N THR A 20 7.89 -4.64 47.56
CA THR A 20 9.19 -4.03 47.91
C THR A 20 10.37 -5.01 47.80
N LEU A 21 10.17 -6.32 47.94
CA LEU A 21 11.23 -7.32 47.80
C LEU A 21 11.59 -7.67 46.34
N LEU A 22 10.70 -7.40 45.38
CA LEU A 22 10.93 -7.66 43.94
C LEU A 22 11.61 -6.50 43.19
N LEU A 23 11.76 -5.33 43.82
CA LEU A 23 12.42 -4.16 43.23
C LEU A 23 13.91 -4.03 43.61
N ALA A 24 14.47 -4.97 44.37
CA ALA A 24 15.85 -4.92 44.86
C ALA A 24 16.83 -5.89 44.15
N SER A 25 16.44 -6.53 43.04
CA SER A 25 17.28 -7.54 42.36
C SER A 25 17.71 -7.22 40.93
N LEU A 26 17.49 -6.01 40.41
CA LEU A 26 18.07 -5.58 39.13
C LEU A 26 19.03 -4.41 39.35
N SER A 27 20.26 -4.73 39.73
CA SER A 27 21.41 -3.86 39.56
C SER A 27 22.51 -4.66 38.91
N MET A 28 23.09 -4.07 37.87
CA MET A 28 24.37 -4.43 37.23
C MET A 28 24.33 -5.60 36.25
N VAL A 29 23.99 -5.27 35.00
CA VAL A 29 24.82 -5.70 33.87
C VAL A 29 25.21 -4.44 33.11
N ALA A 30 26.38 -3.91 33.46
CA ALA A 30 27.08 -2.96 32.61
C ALA A 30 27.53 -3.74 31.37
N TRP A 31 27.04 -3.34 30.19
CA TRP A 31 27.55 -3.88 28.94
C TRP A 31 28.92 -3.23 28.70
N SER A 32 29.94 -4.07 28.73
CA SER A 32 31.32 -3.72 28.47
C SER A 32 31.47 -3.38 26.99
N ALA A 33 31.98 -2.19 26.70
CA ALA A 33 32.57 -1.89 25.41
C ALA A 33 33.87 -2.68 25.31
N GLU A 34 33.98 -3.58 24.34
CA GLU A 34 35.26 -4.14 23.94
C GLU A 34 35.83 -3.32 22.79
N ASP A 35 37.08 -2.92 23.00
CA ASP A 35 38.00 -2.18 22.16
C ASP A 35 38.80 -3.17 21.29
N GLY A 36 39.23 -2.73 20.11
CA GLY A 36 40.08 -3.48 19.16
C GLY A 36 39.31 -4.09 17.97
N THR A 37 39.64 -3.85 16.71
CA THR A 37 40.90 -3.40 16.11
C THR A 37 40.67 -2.73 14.77
N ASP A 38 41.39 -1.63 14.58
CA ASP A 38 41.89 -1.01 13.35
C ASP A 38 41.59 -1.69 12.01
N VAL A 39 40.79 -1.00 11.18
CA VAL A 39 40.96 -1.02 9.73
C VAL A 39 41.19 0.43 9.26
N PRO A 40 42.38 0.79 8.77
CA PRO A 40 42.61 2.12 8.20
C PRO A 40 41.82 2.30 6.89
N PRO A 41 41.47 3.55 6.54
CA PRO A 41 40.55 3.86 5.44
C PRO A 41 41.16 3.54 4.08
N THR A 42 40.44 2.79 3.24
CA THR A 42 40.77 2.70 1.81
C THR A 42 40.45 4.05 1.16
N VAL A 43 41.49 4.61 0.54
CA VAL A 43 41.56 5.90 -0.16
C VAL A 43 40.38 6.10 -1.14
N PRO A 44 39.82 7.33 -1.24
CA PRO A 44 38.82 7.65 -2.25
C PRO A 44 39.44 7.61 -3.65
N GLU A 45 38.85 6.83 -4.56
CA GLU A 45 39.19 6.90 -5.97
C GLU A 45 38.70 8.24 -6.53
N GLN A 46 39.65 9.10 -6.90
CA GLN A 46 39.37 10.34 -7.59
C GLN A 46 38.97 10.04 -9.04
N THR A 47 37.72 10.38 -9.35
CA THR A 47 37.24 11.08 -10.55
C THR A 47 37.96 10.78 -11.87
N GLN A 48 37.29 10.02 -12.74
CA GLN A 48 37.46 10.19 -14.18
C GLN A 48 36.34 11.09 -14.68
N THR A 49 36.66 12.35 -14.92
CA THR A 49 35.83 13.26 -15.71
C THR A 49 35.66 12.67 -17.12
N PRO A 50 34.46 12.71 -17.73
CA PRO A 50 34.29 12.36 -19.13
C PRO A 50 35.21 13.23 -20.00
N ASP A 51 35.93 12.61 -20.93
CA ASP A 51 36.73 13.33 -21.93
C ASP A 51 35.80 14.23 -22.77
N PRO A 52 36.03 15.55 -22.84
CA PRO A 52 35.23 16.45 -23.70
C PRO A 52 35.36 16.17 -25.20
N ASN A 53 36.26 15.27 -25.62
CA ASN A 53 36.56 15.00 -27.03
C ASN A 53 36.35 13.54 -27.45
N ASP A 54 35.49 12.78 -26.76
CA ASP A 54 35.04 11.47 -27.25
C ASP A 54 33.70 11.59 -28.00
N PRO A 55 33.68 11.69 -29.35
CA PRO A 55 32.46 11.56 -30.10
C PRO A 55 32.09 10.07 -30.14
N GLY A 56 31.11 9.69 -29.32
CA GLY A 56 30.51 8.35 -29.38
C GLY A 56 30.11 7.96 -30.82
N PRO A 57 30.06 6.66 -31.13
CA PRO A 57 29.91 6.19 -32.50
C PRO A 57 28.52 6.56 -33.05
N THR A 58 28.51 7.47 -34.01
CA THR A 58 27.38 7.74 -34.91
C THR A 58 27.38 6.69 -36.01
N ASP A 59 26.33 5.88 -36.10
CA ASP A 59 26.05 5.09 -37.30
C ASP A 59 24.76 5.60 -37.97
N PRO A 60 24.72 5.68 -39.31
CA PRO A 60 23.75 6.48 -40.04
C PRO A 60 22.45 5.73 -40.35
N GLU A 61 21.40 6.54 -40.38
CA GLU A 61 20.08 6.35 -40.99
C GLU A 61 20.14 5.63 -42.35
N VAL A 62 19.42 4.51 -42.48
CA VAL A 62 19.05 3.92 -43.79
C VAL A 62 17.56 4.18 -44.01
N THR A 63 17.29 5.24 -44.78
CA THR A 63 16.04 5.44 -45.49
C THR A 63 15.97 4.50 -46.68
N ASN A 64 14.78 3.95 -46.97
CA ASN A 64 14.25 3.80 -48.33
C ASN A 64 12.78 3.37 -48.25
N ALA A 65 11.91 4.25 -48.76
CA ALA A 65 10.55 3.96 -49.22
C ALA A 65 10.55 4.07 -50.74
N ASP A 66 9.90 3.15 -51.47
CA ASP A 66 8.96 3.48 -52.56
C ASP A 66 8.19 2.21 -53.07
N PRO A 67 6.97 2.36 -53.62
CA PRO A 67 5.99 1.31 -53.88
C PRO A 67 5.94 0.84 -55.34
N ALA A 68 5.37 -0.35 -55.56
CA ALA A 68 4.80 -0.71 -56.85
C ALA A 68 3.79 -1.86 -56.70
N ASN A 69 2.50 -1.53 -56.77
CA ASN A 69 1.46 -2.43 -57.27
C ASN A 69 1.53 -2.42 -58.82
N PRO A 70 1.25 -3.54 -59.50
CA PRO A 70 -0.05 -3.58 -60.17
C PRO A 70 -0.72 -4.96 -60.17
N GLU A 71 -2.03 -4.95 -59.91
CA GLU A 71 -2.97 -5.99 -60.35
C GLU A 71 -3.35 -5.73 -61.83
N PRO A 72 -3.73 -6.75 -62.63
CA PRO A 72 -5.17 -7.05 -62.75
C PRO A 72 -5.59 -8.51 -63.04
N THR A 73 -6.75 -8.89 -62.48
CA THR A 73 -7.95 -9.52 -63.10
C THR A 73 -7.81 -10.64 -64.15
N ASP A 74 -8.38 -11.83 -63.90
CA ASP A 74 -9.76 -12.23 -64.30
C ASP A 74 -9.97 -13.77 -64.28
N SER A 75 -11.17 -14.20 -63.88
CA SER A 75 -11.98 -15.30 -64.46
C SER A 75 -12.83 -16.06 -63.41
N GLN A 76 -14.14 -15.85 -63.54
CA GLN A 76 -15.24 -16.51 -62.85
C GLN A 76 -15.50 -17.95 -63.34
N THR A 77 -16.10 -18.82 -62.50
CA THR A 77 -17.51 -19.31 -62.59
C THR A 77 -17.69 -20.76 -62.06
N THR A 78 -18.86 -20.99 -61.45
CA THR A 78 -19.57 -22.25 -61.12
C THR A 78 -19.19 -22.86 -59.75
N THR A 79 -20.09 -23.25 -58.84
CA THR A 79 -21.48 -23.71 -58.95
C THR A 79 -22.18 -23.58 -57.58
N ASP A 80 -23.48 -23.29 -57.58
CA ASP A 80 -24.37 -23.26 -56.42
C ASP A 80 -24.36 -24.53 -55.55
N LYS A 81 -24.30 -24.36 -54.22
CA LYS A 81 -24.79 -25.31 -53.21
C LYS A 81 -25.40 -24.52 -52.05
N PRO A 82 -26.63 -24.82 -51.59
CA PRO A 82 -27.20 -24.17 -50.42
C PRO A 82 -26.39 -24.54 -49.17
N VAL A 83 -25.79 -23.54 -48.52
CA VAL A 83 -25.15 -23.69 -47.21
C VAL A 83 -26.17 -23.25 -46.16
N ASP A 84 -26.56 -24.22 -45.34
CA ASP A 84 -27.30 -24.04 -44.09
C ASP A 84 -26.52 -23.10 -43.17
N PRO A 85 -27.07 -21.98 -42.66
CA PRO A 85 -26.38 -21.18 -41.67
C PRO A 85 -26.55 -21.87 -40.30
N GLU A 86 -25.75 -22.91 -40.05
CA GLU A 86 -25.51 -23.36 -38.70
C GLU A 86 -24.74 -22.25 -37.97
N ALA A 87 -25.48 -21.48 -37.17
CA ALA A 87 -24.93 -20.46 -36.30
C ALA A 87 -23.89 -21.12 -35.40
N THR A 88 -22.63 -20.79 -35.61
CA THR A 88 -21.57 -21.02 -34.64
C THR A 88 -22.02 -20.43 -33.30
N PRO A 89 -22.06 -21.21 -32.20
CA PRO A 89 -22.28 -20.65 -30.88
C PRO A 89 -21.13 -19.70 -30.61
N VAL A 90 -21.43 -18.41 -30.45
CA VAL A 90 -20.50 -17.45 -29.87
C VAL A 90 -20.11 -17.99 -28.49
N ASP A 91 -18.82 -18.26 -28.31
CA ASP A 91 -18.22 -18.60 -27.03
C ASP A 91 -18.38 -17.41 -26.09
N GLN A 92 -19.51 -17.39 -25.37
CA GLN A 92 -19.74 -16.49 -24.24
C GLN A 92 -19.00 -17.08 -23.04
N SER A 93 -17.67 -17.04 -23.07
CA SER A 93 -16.91 -17.00 -21.82
C SER A 93 -17.43 -15.78 -21.04
N PRO A 94 -17.99 -15.96 -19.84
CA PRO A 94 -18.48 -14.83 -19.08
C PRO A 94 -17.29 -13.91 -18.79
N VAL A 95 -17.37 -12.67 -19.26
CA VAL A 95 -16.53 -11.58 -18.77
C VAL A 95 -16.77 -11.56 -17.26
N ALA A 96 -15.75 -11.89 -16.47
CA ALA A 96 -15.87 -11.92 -15.03
C ALA A 96 -16.17 -10.49 -14.55
N GLU A 97 -17.42 -10.24 -14.16
CA GLU A 97 -17.80 -9.06 -13.40
C GLU A 97 -16.91 -8.99 -12.16
N PRO A 98 -16.36 -7.81 -11.78
CA PRO A 98 -15.58 -7.71 -10.56
C PRO A 98 -16.47 -8.09 -9.39
N SER A 99 -16.19 -9.25 -8.79
CA SER A 99 -16.87 -9.80 -7.62
C SER A 99 -16.47 -9.06 -6.34
N GLY A 100 -16.52 -7.72 -6.39
CA GLY A 100 -16.33 -6.87 -5.24
C GLY A 100 -17.56 -6.92 -4.35
N ARG A 101 -17.36 -7.15 -3.05
CA ARG A 101 -18.43 -6.94 -2.06
C ARG A 101 -18.60 -5.45 -1.79
N GLU A 102 -19.80 -5.04 -1.40
CA GLU A 102 -20.05 -3.66 -0.98
C GLU A 102 -19.09 -3.27 0.15
N ILE A 103 -18.45 -2.12 0.00
CA ILE A 103 -17.49 -1.56 0.95
C ILE A 103 -18.26 -0.82 2.03
N ASN A 104 -18.15 -1.32 3.27
CA ASN A 104 -18.78 -0.75 4.46
C ASN A 104 -17.80 -0.75 5.65
N SER A 105 -18.29 -0.33 6.83
CA SER A 105 -17.49 -0.18 8.05
C SER A 105 -16.72 -1.44 8.47
N THR A 106 -17.19 -2.64 8.10
CA THR A 106 -16.55 -3.92 8.44
C THR A 106 -15.16 -4.09 7.82
N TYR A 107 -14.81 -3.33 6.78
CA TYR A 107 -13.45 -3.34 6.20
C TYR A 107 -12.46 -2.40 6.90
N SER A 108 -12.90 -1.65 7.93
CA SER A 108 -12.01 -0.86 8.77
C SER A 108 -10.99 -1.75 9.48
N GLY A 109 -9.75 -1.28 9.56
CA GLY A 109 -8.66 -2.03 10.16
C GLY A 109 -7.30 -1.81 9.49
N LEU A 110 -6.37 -2.70 9.81
CA LEU A 110 -5.03 -2.74 9.23
C LEU A 110 -4.96 -3.85 8.18
N TRP A 111 -4.39 -3.51 7.02
CA TRP A 111 -4.24 -4.39 5.88
C TRP A 111 -2.81 -4.31 5.33
N PHE A 112 -2.28 -5.40 4.80
CA PHE A 112 -0.93 -5.42 4.24
C PHE A 112 -0.79 -6.51 3.18
N ASP A 113 0.20 -6.39 2.31
CA ASP A 113 0.62 -7.45 1.41
C ASP A 113 1.70 -8.31 2.09
N PRO A 114 1.49 -9.63 2.30
CA PRO A 114 2.49 -10.50 2.92
C PRO A 114 3.84 -10.56 2.18
N ALA A 115 3.86 -10.36 0.86
CA ALA A 115 5.08 -10.33 0.06
C ALA A 115 5.87 -9.01 0.23
N ARG A 116 5.24 -7.98 0.81
CA ARG A 116 5.80 -6.64 1.04
C ARG A 116 5.59 -6.24 2.50
N ASN A 117 6.03 -7.11 3.40
CA ASN A 117 5.96 -6.84 4.84
C ASN A 117 6.76 -5.57 5.23
N GLY A 118 6.20 -4.75 6.11
CA GLY A 118 6.79 -3.46 6.52
C GLY A 118 6.08 -2.23 5.93
N GLU A 119 5.19 -2.43 4.96
CA GLU A 119 4.25 -1.42 4.46
C GLU A 119 2.80 -1.93 4.55
N GLY A 120 1.83 -1.05 4.34
CA GLY A 120 0.43 -1.41 4.41
C GLY A 120 -0.50 -0.24 4.65
N PHE A 121 -1.77 -0.55 4.92
CA PHE A 121 -2.87 0.38 4.96
C PHE A 121 -3.54 0.37 6.33
N ALA A 122 -3.87 1.55 6.83
CA ALA A 122 -4.88 1.75 7.85
C ALA A 122 -6.13 2.33 7.19
N LEU A 123 -7.24 1.61 7.31
CA LEU A 123 -8.53 1.97 6.73
C LEU A 123 -9.51 2.30 7.85
N VAL A 124 -10.16 3.45 7.74
CA VAL A 124 -11.30 3.81 8.59
C VAL A 124 -12.48 4.09 7.68
N ILE A 125 -13.53 3.30 7.82
CA ILE A 125 -14.77 3.47 7.07
C ILE A 125 -15.87 3.76 8.09
N SER A 126 -16.42 4.96 8.02
CA SER A 126 -17.47 5.40 8.94
C SER A 126 -18.64 5.97 8.18
N GLU A 127 -19.83 5.74 8.70
CA GLU A 127 -21.02 6.47 8.29
C GLU A 127 -20.91 7.94 8.72
N THR A 128 -21.38 8.82 7.85
CA THR A 128 -21.57 10.24 8.13
C THR A 128 -22.99 10.64 7.74
N THR A 129 -23.42 11.85 8.09
CA THR A 129 -24.73 12.37 7.66
C THR A 129 -24.85 12.52 6.14
N ALA A 130 -23.75 12.50 5.40
CA ALA A 130 -23.70 12.59 3.94
C ALA A 130 -23.46 11.23 3.25
N GLY A 131 -23.47 10.13 4.00
CA GLY A 131 -23.13 8.78 3.53
C GLY A 131 -21.81 8.27 4.13
N SER A 132 -21.45 7.03 3.81
CA SER A 132 -20.20 6.43 4.27
C SER A 132 -18.99 7.13 3.65
N THR A 133 -17.89 7.22 4.39
CA THR A 133 -16.61 7.75 3.90
C THR A 133 -15.50 6.80 4.30
N MET A 134 -14.62 6.47 3.36
CA MET A 134 -13.36 5.79 3.63
C MET A 134 -12.25 6.82 3.81
N VAL A 135 -11.46 6.66 4.87
CA VAL A 135 -10.17 7.32 5.07
C VAL A 135 -9.08 6.27 4.96
N VAL A 136 -8.05 6.61 4.21
CA VAL A 136 -6.91 5.74 3.92
C VAL A 136 -5.65 6.40 4.45
N SER A 137 -4.84 5.63 5.18
CA SER A 137 -3.44 5.95 5.42
C SER A 137 -2.58 4.80 4.90
N TYR A 138 -1.79 5.05 3.87
CA TYR A 138 -0.83 4.11 3.31
C TYR A 138 0.57 4.45 3.82
N TYR A 139 1.18 3.53 4.56
CA TYR A 139 2.55 3.65 5.06
C TYR A 139 3.46 2.78 4.19
N THR A 140 4.44 3.38 3.54
CA THR A 140 5.34 2.74 2.57
C THR A 140 6.68 3.47 2.52
N TYR A 141 7.49 3.19 1.49
CA TYR A 141 8.80 3.77 1.27
C TYR A 141 8.86 4.47 -0.10
N ASP A 142 9.57 5.58 -0.16
CA ASP A 142 9.89 6.23 -1.44
C ASP A 142 11.13 5.61 -2.11
N ASP A 143 11.46 6.09 -3.31
CA ASP A 143 12.64 5.63 -4.07
C ASP A 143 13.98 5.92 -3.36
N GLN A 144 13.97 6.79 -2.35
CA GLN A 144 15.12 7.12 -1.50
C GLN A 144 15.15 6.29 -0.22
N LYS A 145 14.29 5.26 -0.13
CA LYS A 145 14.18 4.32 1.00
C LYS A 145 13.74 5.01 2.30
N GLN A 146 13.10 6.18 2.20
CA GLN A 146 12.55 6.89 3.35
C GLN A 146 11.10 6.48 3.55
N THR A 147 10.68 6.35 4.81
CA THR A 147 9.28 6.08 5.15
C THR A 147 8.43 7.29 4.80
N ILE A 148 7.32 7.04 4.11
CA ILE A 148 6.33 8.06 3.77
C ILE A 148 4.93 7.59 4.16
N PHE A 149 4.06 8.56 4.42
CA PHE A 149 2.63 8.33 4.65
C PHE A 149 1.83 9.06 3.58
N LEU A 150 1.04 8.30 2.82
CA LEU A 150 0.05 8.85 1.92
C LEU A 150 -1.31 8.79 2.60
N ILE A 151 -2.02 9.91 2.63
CA ILE A 151 -3.34 10.01 3.26
C ILE A 151 -4.38 10.46 2.24
N GLY A 152 -5.58 9.91 2.32
CA GLY A 152 -6.68 10.26 1.43
C GLY A 152 -8.02 9.90 2.03
N SER A 153 -9.09 10.39 1.39
CA SER A 153 -10.44 10.02 1.75
C SER A 153 -11.36 10.06 0.55
N GLN A 154 -12.38 9.21 0.53
CA GLN A 154 -13.38 9.18 -0.53
C GLN A 154 -14.76 8.82 0.02
N ALA A 155 -15.80 9.46 -0.51
CA ALA A 155 -17.17 9.08 -0.22
C ALA A 155 -17.49 7.70 -0.79
N LEU A 156 -18.32 6.93 -0.08
CA LEU A 156 -18.80 5.61 -0.47
C LEU A 156 -20.32 5.67 -0.62
N PRO A 157 -20.84 5.99 -1.83
CA PRO A 157 -22.24 5.78 -2.14
C PRO A 157 -22.67 4.34 -1.85
N SER A 158 -23.95 4.12 -1.52
CA SER A 158 -24.48 2.76 -1.29
C SER A 158 -24.22 1.86 -2.50
N GLY A 159 -23.84 0.60 -2.24
CA GLY A 159 -23.49 -0.36 -3.28
C GLY A 159 -22.09 -0.18 -3.89
N THR A 160 -21.23 0.68 -3.33
CA THR A 160 -19.84 0.81 -3.81
C THR A 160 -19.08 -0.49 -3.57
N THR A 161 -18.66 -1.18 -4.63
CA THR A 161 -17.88 -2.44 -4.56
C THR A 161 -16.39 -2.25 -4.84
N SER A 162 -16.00 -1.09 -5.38
CA SER A 162 -14.63 -0.66 -5.59
C SER A 162 -14.55 0.86 -5.41
N VAL A 163 -13.47 1.36 -4.78
CA VAL A 163 -13.31 2.78 -4.49
C VAL A 163 -11.90 3.25 -4.85
N THR A 164 -11.81 4.31 -5.65
CA THR A 164 -10.57 5.03 -5.94
C THR A 164 -10.45 6.26 -5.05
N VAL A 165 -9.40 6.28 -4.23
CA VAL A 165 -9.12 7.32 -3.24
C VAL A 165 -7.95 8.19 -3.74
N PRO A 166 -8.14 9.49 -4.00
CA PRO A 166 -7.03 10.40 -4.22
C PRO A 166 -6.23 10.58 -2.93
N VAL A 167 -4.91 10.52 -3.03
CA VAL A 167 -4.01 10.59 -1.87
C VAL A 167 -3.03 11.75 -1.98
N ILE A 168 -2.59 12.24 -0.83
CA ILE A 168 -1.60 13.31 -0.67
C ILE A 168 -0.48 12.86 0.26
N ILE A 169 0.67 13.51 0.14
CA ILE A 169 1.76 13.48 1.14
C ILE A 169 1.81 14.82 1.85
N THR A 170 2.06 14.80 3.16
CA THR A 170 2.24 16.02 3.97
C THR A 170 3.69 16.21 4.39
N SER A 171 4.18 17.45 4.37
CA SER A 171 5.54 17.80 4.82
C SER A 171 5.62 19.23 5.38
N GLY A 172 6.82 19.66 5.78
CA GLY A 172 7.15 21.06 6.11
C GLY A 172 6.97 21.47 7.58
N ALA A 173 5.94 20.98 8.26
CA ALA A 173 5.68 21.35 9.65
C ALA A 173 6.63 20.69 10.67
N SER A 174 6.98 21.42 11.73
CA SER A 174 7.73 20.92 12.89
C SER A 174 6.83 20.31 13.96
N PHE A 175 7.38 19.48 14.85
CA PHE A 175 6.67 18.93 16.00
C PHE A 175 6.63 19.89 17.20
N GLY A 176 5.62 19.73 18.09
CA GLY A 176 5.54 20.41 19.38
C GLY A 176 5.27 21.92 19.29
N ASN A 177 5.86 22.70 20.21
CA ASN A 177 5.68 24.16 20.27
C ASN A 177 6.14 24.91 19.00
N SER A 178 6.96 24.28 18.16
CA SER A 178 7.40 24.82 16.88
C SER A 178 6.42 24.54 15.74
N PHE A 179 5.36 23.76 15.98
CA PHE A 179 4.33 23.49 14.97
C PHE A 179 3.62 24.78 14.55
N LYS A 180 3.58 25.01 13.24
CA LYS A 180 2.78 26.08 12.63
C LYS A 180 1.97 25.45 11.50
N SER A 181 0.65 25.63 11.53
CA SER A 181 -0.23 25.08 10.51
C SER A 181 0.07 25.60 9.10
N ALA A 182 0.57 26.84 8.98
CA ALA A 182 0.98 27.44 7.73
C ALA A 182 2.19 26.75 7.07
N ASP A 183 2.98 26.00 7.84
CA ASP A 183 4.15 25.28 7.34
C ASP A 183 3.77 23.90 6.76
N VAL A 184 2.51 23.45 6.93
CA VAL A 184 2.02 22.18 6.39
C VAL A 184 1.82 22.29 4.89
N VAL A 185 2.67 21.62 4.12
CA VAL A 185 2.53 21.46 2.68
C VAL A 185 1.79 20.16 2.39
N LYS A 186 0.77 20.23 1.52
CA LYS A 186 -0.01 19.06 1.05
C LYS A 186 0.24 18.87 -0.44
N THR A 187 0.92 17.79 -0.79
CA THR A 187 1.29 17.49 -2.18
C THR A 187 0.45 16.35 -2.72
N PRO A 188 -0.31 16.54 -3.82
CA PRO A 188 -1.00 15.44 -4.51
C PRO A 188 -0.03 14.33 -4.90
N ALA A 189 -0.37 13.09 -4.54
CA ALA A 189 0.51 11.93 -4.70
C ALA A 189 -0.07 10.81 -5.59
N GLY A 190 -1.25 11.02 -6.17
CA GLY A 190 -1.90 10.07 -7.08
C GLY A 190 -3.16 9.46 -6.47
N THR A 191 -3.44 8.19 -6.80
CA THR A 191 -4.66 7.48 -6.40
C THR A 191 -4.39 6.05 -5.96
N ILE A 192 -5.21 5.56 -5.03
CA ILE A 192 -5.21 4.18 -4.57
C ILE A 192 -6.63 3.62 -4.67
N SER A 193 -6.80 2.48 -5.34
CA SER A 193 -8.07 1.81 -5.57
C SER A 193 -8.16 0.54 -4.74
N PHE A 194 -9.28 0.34 -4.04
CA PHE A 194 -9.51 -0.82 -3.18
C PHE A 194 -10.65 -1.67 -3.72
N THR A 195 -10.44 -2.98 -3.77
CA THR A 195 -11.48 -3.99 -4.06
C THR A 195 -11.30 -5.17 -3.10
N PHE A 196 -12.33 -5.48 -2.30
CA PHE A 196 -12.26 -6.58 -1.33
C PHE A 196 -12.83 -7.89 -1.91
N THR A 197 -12.04 -8.95 -1.89
CA THR A 197 -12.36 -10.27 -2.47
C THR A 197 -12.87 -11.26 -1.43
N SER A 198 -12.44 -11.15 -0.17
CA SER A 198 -13.03 -11.82 1.01
C SER A 198 -13.08 -10.86 2.21
N CYS A 199 -13.67 -11.27 3.33
CA CYS A 199 -13.65 -10.50 4.58
C CYS A 199 -12.23 -10.13 5.00
N ASN A 200 -11.24 -10.95 4.62
CA ASN A 200 -9.85 -10.86 5.04
C ASN A 200 -8.87 -10.75 3.88
N THR A 201 -9.33 -10.61 2.64
CA THR A 201 -8.47 -10.48 1.46
C THR A 201 -9.01 -9.43 0.49
N GLY A 202 -8.10 -8.76 -0.21
CA GLY A 202 -8.44 -7.77 -1.23
C GLY A 202 -7.32 -7.54 -2.21
N VAL A 203 -7.60 -6.69 -3.19
CA VAL A 203 -6.64 -6.17 -4.15
C VAL A 203 -6.61 -4.66 -3.98
N VAL A 204 -5.39 -4.11 -3.92
CA VAL A 204 -5.15 -2.68 -3.91
C VAL A 204 -4.32 -2.29 -5.11
N ASP A 205 -4.91 -1.53 -6.01
CA ASP A 205 -4.20 -0.98 -7.16
C ASP A 205 -3.78 0.46 -6.86
N TYR A 206 -2.54 0.81 -7.14
CA TYR A 206 -2.04 2.16 -6.96
C TYR A 206 -1.55 2.74 -8.28
N ASN A 207 -1.71 4.06 -8.41
CA ASN A 207 -1.09 4.87 -9.44
C ASN A 207 -0.60 6.15 -8.77
N LEU A 208 0.68 6.17 -8.42
CA LEU A 208 1.31 7.20 -7.62
C LEU A 208 2.28 7.99 -8.48
N ASN A 209 2.20 9.32 -8.39
CA ASN A 209 2.88 10.23 -9.32
C ASN A 209 4.40 10.00 -9.42
N THR A 210 5.04 9.64 -8.30
CA THR A 210 6.49 9.41 -8.24
C THR A 210 6.87 7.95 -8.07
N LEU A 211 5.95 7.08 -7.61
CA LEU A 211 6.25 5.66 -7.31
C LEU A 211 5.71 4.70 -8.38
N GLY A 212 5.13 5.24 -9.46
CA GLY A 212 4.56 4.46 -10.56
C GLY A 212 3.23 3.80 -10.17
N SER A 213 2.88 2.76 -10.91
CA SER A 213 1.66 1.99 -10.70
C SER A 213 1.94 0.52 -10.41
N GLY A 214 1.00 -0.13 -9.74
CA GLY A 214 1.10 -1.54 -9.39
C GLY A 214 -0.14 -2.05 -8.67
N SER A 215 -0.09 -3.32 -8.30
CA SER A 215 -1.18 -4.03 -7.62
C SER A 215 -0.62 -4.82 -6.44
N LEU A 216 -1.35 -4.80 -5.33
CA LEU A 216 -1.00 -5.45 -4.07
C LEU A 216 -2.10 -6.44 -3.69
N SER A 217 -1.70 -7.67 -3.36
CA SER A 217 -2.62 -8.69 -2.84
C SER A 217 -2.63 -8.61 -1.31
N VAL A 218 -3.62 -7.90 -0.77
CA VAL A 218 -3.64 -7.57 0.66
C VAL A 218 -4.44 -8.58 1.48
N VAL A 219 -3.99 -8.80 2.71
CA VAL A 219 -4.70 -9.54 3.76
C VAL A 219 -4.95 -8.64 4.96
N ARG A 220 -6.01 -8.94 5.71
CA ARG A 220 -6.34 -8.22 6.95
C ARG A 220 -5.40 -8.65 8.07
N LEU A 221 -4.70 -7.69 8.68
CA LEU A 221 -3.89 -7.89 9.87
C LEU A 221 -4.74 -7.80 11.15
N LEU A 222 -5.58 -6.77 11.22
CA LEU A 222 -6.42 -6.49 12.38
C LEU A 222 -7.72 -5.82 11.93
N GLY A 223 -8.84 -6.29 12.44
CA GLY A 223 -10.14 -5.64 12.32
C GLY A 223 -10.50 -4.83 13.56
N VAL A 224 -11.57 -4.05 13.46
CA VAL A 224 -12.17 -3.39 14.62
C VAL A 224 -13.13 -4.39 15.28
N GLU A 225 -13.06 -4.51 16.61
CA GLU A 225 -13.99 -5.36 17.37
C GLU A 225 -15.45 -4.96 17.09
N ASP A 226 -16.34 -5.95 17.07
CA ASP A 226 -17.78 -5.79 16.78
C ASP A 226 -18.11 -5.26 15.36
N LEU A 227 -17.13 -5.20 14.44
CA LEU A 227 -17.32 -4.89 13.01
C LEU A 227 -16.96 -6.08 12.10
N ASP A 228 -17.48 -7.26 12.42
CA ASP A 228 -17.25 -8.47 11.64
C ASP A 228 -17.99 -8.44 10.30
N CYS A 229 -17.32 -8.91 9.24
CA CYS A 229 -17.98 -9.12 7.96
C CYS A 229 -18.95 -10.31 8.08
N SER A 230 -20.24 -10.07 7.87
CA SER A 230 -21.32 -11.07 7.85
C SER A 230 -21.53 -11.70 6.48
#